data_AF-A0A4R3U4N0-F1
#
_entry.id   AF-A0A4R3U4N0-F1
#
_cell.length_a   1.000
_cell.length_b   1.000
_cell.length_c   1.000
_cell.angle_alpha   90.00
_cell.angle_beta   90.00
_cell.angle_gamma   90.00
#
_symmetry.space_group_name_H-M   'P 1'
#
loop_
_entity.id
_entity.type
_entity.pdbx_description
1 polymer ?
#
loop_
_entity_poly.entity_id
_entity_poly.type
_entity_poly.pdbx_seq_one_letter_code
_entity_poly.pdbx_strand_id
1 'polypeptide(L)'
;MPRESFYNPEMAPSPTTWLELPEQERIRVVSAFHTLYRQRSGNAKVHAAIHVVVENQVAMGFGPTVRAIARLQTQGLSRHDSVHAVGSVVASYLFEAMRDSVEGDAHSLQSEMNAAIERLDAQSWRQQYDE
;
A
#
# COMPACT_ATOMS: atom_id res chain seq x y z
N MET A 1 16.22 1.33 24.68
CA MET A 1 14.82 1.76 24.87
C MET A 1 13.97 0.97 23.89
N PRO A 2 12.94 0.23 24.32
CA PRO A 2 12.04 -0.37 23.34
C PRO A 2 11.18 0.77 22.78
N ARG A 3 11.43 1.18 21.53
CA ARG A 3 10.47 2.01 20.82
C ARG A 3 9.32 1.08 20.47
N GLU A 4 8.24 1.13 21.24
CA GLU A 4 6.95 0.66 20.77
C GLU A 4 6.56 1.54 19.58
N SER A 5 7.00 1.13 18.39
CA SER A 5 6.50 1.68 17.15
C SER A 5 5.13 1.06 16.92
N PHE A 6 4.10 1.75 17.40
CA PHE A 6 2.71 1.40 17.15
C PHE A 6 2.35 1.89 15.74
N TYR A 7 2.29 0.98 14.77
CA TYR A 7 1.71 1.27 13.47
C TYR A 7 0.18 1.15 13.57
N ASN A 8 -0.53 2.15 13.04
CA ASN A 8 -1.98 2.10 12.85
C ASN A 8 -2.29 2.55 11.42
N PRO A 9 -2.77 1.69 10.53
CA PRO A 9 -3.05 2.05 9.14
C PRO A 9 -4.18 3.07 8.99
N GLU A 10 -5.01 3.26 10.02
CA GLU A 10 -6.03 4.31 10.04
C GLU A 10 -5.45 5.72 10.19
N MET A 11 -4.20 5.84 10.67
CA MET A 11 -3.54 7.11 10.88
C MET A 11 -2.23 7.14 10.08
N ALA A 12 -2.09 8.12 9.19
CA ALA A 12 -0.87 8.28 8.42
C ALA A 12 0.34 8.41 9.37
N PRO A 13 1.40 7.60 9.20
CA PRO A 13 2.60 7.77 10.00
C PRO A 13 3.25 9.12 9.66
N SER A 14 3.97 9.71 10.63
CA SER A 14 4.81 10.88 10.37
C SER A 14 5.81 10.54 9.26
N PRO A 15 5.84 11.27 8.12
CA PRO A 15 6.73 10.95 7.01
C PRO A 15 8.21 10.88 7.41
N THR A 16 8.69 11.85 8.20
CA THR A 16 10.07 11.90 8.70
C THR A 16 10.37 10.68 9.56
N THR A 17 9.54 10.43 10.57
CA THR A 17 9.75 9.31 11.49
C THR A 17 9.67 7.96 10.77
N TRP A 18 8.76 7.83 9.79
CA TRP A 18 8.56 6.62 9.01
C TRP A 18 9.78 6.30 8.14
N LEU A 19 10.29 7.29 7.40
CA LEU A 19 11.42 7.10 6.50
C LEU A 19 12.75 6.92 7.24
N GLU A 20 12.85 7.37 8.49
CA GLU A 20 13.99 7.09 9.38
C GLU A 20 14.03 5.63 9.88
N LEU A 21 12.90 4.92 9.88
CA LEU A 21 12.87 3.52 10.30
C LEU A 21 13.55 2.62 9.24
N PRO A 22 14.41 1.67 9.66
CA PRO A 22 14.89 0.62 8.79
C PRO A 22 13.72 -0.12 8.12
N GLU A 23 13.89 -0.54 6.86
CA GLU A 23 12.81 -1.21 6.12
C GLU A 23 12.29 -2.46 6.86
N GLN A 24 13.18 -3.28 7.42
CA GLN A 24 12.80 -4.44 8.21
C GLN A 24 11.94 -4.06 9.42
N GLU A 25 12.20 -2.91 10.03
CA GLU A 25 11.42 -2.41 11.16
C GLU A 25 10.04 -1.94 10.70
N ARG A 26 9.95 -1.23 9.56
CA ARG A 26 8.67 -0.89 8.93
C ARG A 26 7.82 -2.13 8.63
N ILE A 27 8.41 -3.19 8.07
CA ILE A 27 7.72 -4.45 7.81
C ILE A 27 7.27 -5.11 9.12
N ARG A 28 8.15 -5.10 10.15
CA ARG A 28 7.86 -5.70 11.46
C ARG A 28 6.65 -5.04 12.12
N VAL A 29 6.58 -3.71 12.14
CA VAL A 29 5.50 -2.98 12.83
C VAL A 29 4.16 -3.13 12.12
N VAL A 30 4.15 -3.15 10.79
CA VAL A 30 2.95 -3.46 10.00
C VAL A 30 2.51 -4.91 10.24
N SER A 31 3.42 -5.87 10.17
CA SER A 31 3.12 -7.28 10.40
C SER A 31 2.57 -7.55 11.81
N ALA A 32 3.13 -6.85 12.82
CA ALA A 32 2.65 -6.93 14.20
C ALA A 32 1.20 -6.44 14.33
N PHE A 33 0.84 -5.32 13.67
CA PHE A 33 -0.53 -4.83 13.64
C PHE A 33 -1.49 -5.91 13.10
N HIS A 34 -1.27 -6.44 11.90
CA HIS A 34 -2.18 -7.44 11.31
C HIS A 34 -2.26 -8.75 12.11
N THR A 35 -1.17 -9.16 12.77
CA THR A 35 -1.16 -10.35 13.63
C THR A 35 -2.05 -10.17 14.86
N LEU A 36 -2.00 -8.99 15.48
CA LEU A 36 -2.77 -8.68 16.69
C LEU A 36 -4.25 -8.45 16.38
N TYR A 37 -4.58 -7.84 15.24
CA TYR A 37 -5.96 -7.48 14.86
C TYR A 37 -6.62 -8.46 13.88
N ARG A 38 -5.99 -9.62 13.62
CA ARG A 38 -6.55 -10.83 12.95
C ARG A 38 -7.29 -10.59 11.62
N GLN A 39 -6.67 -9.92 10.66
CA GLN A 39 -7.06 -10.05 9.24
C GLN A 39 -6.25 -11.18 8.59
N ARG A 40 -6.93 -12.23 8.13
CA ARG A 40 -6.30 -13.33 7.39
C ARG A 40 -6.03 -12.87 5.95
N SER A 41 -4.83 -12.37 5.69
CA SER A 41 -4.34 -12.12 4.33
C SER A 41 -3.15 -13.03 4.03
N GLY A 42 -3.32 -13.93 3.05
CA GLY A 42 -2.31 -14.83 2.46
C GLY A 42 -0.98 -14.99 3.23
N ASN A 43 0.14 -14.60 2.60
CA ASN A 43 1.43 -14.52 3.28
C ASN A 43 1.58 -13.17 3.99
N ALA A 44 1.50 -13.17 5.31
CA ALA A 44 1.52 -11.96 6.14
C ALA A 44 2.77 -11.09 5.93
N LYS A 45 3.93 -11.68 5.61
CA LYS A 45 5.16 -10.92 5.36
C LYS A 45 5.10 -10.16 4.03
N VAL A 46 4.58 -10.81 2.98
CA VAL A 46 4.38 -10.16 1.67
C VAL A 46 3.33 -9.06 1.77
N HIS A 47 2.23 -9.33 2.47
CA HIS A 47 1.19 -8.33 2.73
C HIS A 47 1.75 -7.09 3.45
N ALA A 48 2.52 -7.30 4.53
CA ALA A 48 3.16 -6.20 5.25
C ALA A 48 4.17 -5.43 4.37
N ALA A 49 4.92 -6.12 3.50
CA ALA A 49 5.84 -5.46 2.57
C ALA A 49 5.08 -4.56 1.57
N ILE A 50 3.93 -5.01 1.04
CA ILE A 50 3.09 -4.20 0.14
C ILE A 50 2.58 -2.94 0.85
N HIS A 51 2.11 -3.06 2.09
CA HIS A 51 1.77 -1.89 2.92
C HIS A 51 2.94 -0.91 3.04
N VAL A 52 4.14 -1.42 3.34
CA VAL A 52 5.33 -0.58 3.47
C VAL A 52 5.64 0.15 2.15
N VAL A 53 5.46 -0.48 0.99
CA VAL A 53 5.62 0.21 -0.30
C VAL A 53 4.65 1.38 -0.42
N VAL A 54 3.36 1.17 -0.11
CA VAL A 54 2.35 2.24 -0.18
C VAL A 54 2.63 3.36 0.83
N GLU A 55 2.96 3.01 2.08
CA GLU A 55 3.30 4.01 3.10
C GLU A 55 4.56 4.79 2.75
N ASN A 56 5.55 4.17 2.10
CA ASN A 56 6.71 4.87 1.57
C ASN A 56 6.32 5.85 0.47
N GLN A 57 5.46 5.44 -0.47
CA GLN A 57 4.96 6.33 -1.51
C GLN A 57 4.26 7.55 -0.91
N VAL A 58 3.43 7.35 0.13
CA VAL A 58 2.78 8.45 0.86
C VAL A 58 3.80 9.35 1.54
N ALA A 59 4.73 8.78 2.30
CA ALA A 59 5.74 9.52 3.05
C ALA A 59 6.70 10.31 2.14
N MET A 60 6.98 9.79 0.94
CA MET A 60 7.79 10.45 -0.08
C MET A 60 7.01 11.48 -0.90
N GLY A 61 5.69 11.63 -0.70
CA GLY A 61 4.86 12.56 -1.45
C GLY A 61 4.60 12.12 -2.89
N PHE A 62 4.58 10.82 -3.16
CA PHE A 62 4.34 10.28 -4.49
C PHE A 62 2.92 10.63 -4.97
N GLY A 63 2.85 11.55 -5.93
CA GLY A 63 1.62 12.22 -6.35
C GLY A 63 0.43 11.30 -6.61
N PRO A 64 0.56 10.25 -7.46
CA PRO A 64 -0.54 9.32 -7.74
C PRO A 64 -1.12 8.67 -6.47
N THR A 65 -0.26 8.13 -5.60
CA THR A 65 -0.69 7.45 -4.37
C THR A 65 -1.32 8.42 -3.37
N VAL A 66 -0.73 9.60 -3.16
CA VAL A 66 -1.27 10.61 -2.24
C VAL A 66 -2.65 11.07 -2.69
N ARG A 67 -2.83 11.36 -3.99
CA ARG A 67 -4.12 11.76 -4.54
C ARG A 67 -5.16 10.64 -4.47
N ALA A 68 -4.76 9.40 -4.78
CA ALA A 68 -5.65 8.25 -4.72
C ALA A 68 -6.16 8.00 -3.29
N ILE A 69 -5.29 7.98 -2.28
CA ILE A 69 -5.71 7.79 -0.88
C ILE A 69 -6.68 8.89 -0.44
N ALA A 70 -6.35 10.16 -0.71
CA ALA A 70 -7.24 11.26 -0.36
C ALA A 70 -8.61 11.12 -1.03
N ARG A 71 -8.65 10.81 -2.33
CA ARG A 71 -9.89 10.58 -3.08
C ARG A 71 -10.69 9.42 -2.52
N LEU A 72 -10.08 8.27 -2.32
CA LEU A 72 -10.75 7.06 -1.81
C LEU A 72 -11.36 7.28 -0.41
N GLN A 73 -10.67 8.02 0.46
CA GLN A 73 -11.22 8.41 1.76
C GLN A 73 -12.44 9.34 1.62
N THR A 74 -12.42 10.31 0.68
CA THR A 74 -13.59 11.16 0.40
C THR A 74 -14.78 10.37 -0.17
N GLN A 75 -14.51 9.23 -0.81
CA GLN A 75 -15.51 8.29 -1.29
C GLN A 75 -15.94 7.26 -0.21
N GLY A 76 -15.44 7.43 1.01
CA GLY A 76 -15.88 6.69 2.19
C GLY A 76 -15.11 5.41 2.49
N LEU A 77 -13.95 5.17 1.87
CA LEU A 77 -13.02 4.13 2.37
C LEU A 77 -12.34 4.60 3.67
N SER A 78 -12.05 3.65 4.55
CA SER A 78 -11.11 3.91 5.66
C SER A 78 -9.72 4.22 5.08
N ARG A 79 -8.82 4.78 5.89
CA ARG A 79 -7.45 4.99 5.40
C ARG A 79 -6.79 3.64 5.16
N HIS A 80 -7.07 2.66 6.01
CA HIS A 80 -6.56 1.32 5.87
C HIS A 80 -7.01 0.65 4.57
N ASP A 81 -8.30 0.71 4.24
CA ASP A 81 -8.83 0.18 2.98
C ASP A 81 -8.28 0.93 1.77
N SER A 82 -8.03 2.24 1.91
CA SER A 82 -7.38 3.03 0.85
C SER A 82 -5.93 2.55 0.60
N VAL A 83 -5.20 2.18 1.66
CA VAL A 83 -3.87 1.55 1.53
C VAL A 83 -3.98 0.18 0.88
N HIS A 84 -4.98 -0.63 1.25
CA HIS A 84 -5.24 -1.91 0.57
C HIS A 84 -5.55 -1.74 -0.91
N ALA A 85 -6.37 -0.76 -1.28
CA ALA A 85 -6.74 -0.48 -2.67
C ALA A 85 -5.55 -0.09 -3.54
N VAL A 86 -4.67 0.79 -3.05
CA VAL A 86 -3.42 1.09 -3.77
C VAL A 86 -2.50 -0.13 -3.78
N GLY A 87 -2.43 -0.85 -2.66
CA GLY A 87 -1.62 -2.06 -2.52
C GLY A 87 -1.97 -3.17 -3.50
N SER A 88 -3.26 -3.36 -3.83
CA SER A 88 -3.69 -4.35 -4.82
C SER A 88 -3.21 -4.01 -6.23
N VAL A 89 -3.20 -2.73 -6.61
CA VAL A 89 -2.64 -2.27 -7.88
C VAL A 89 -1.12 -2.52 -7.90
N VAL A 90 -0.41 -2.10 -6.86
CA VAL A 90 1.05 -2.32 -6.74
C VAL A 90 1.38 -3.81 -6.85
N ALA A 91 0.62 -4.68 -6.20
CA ALA A 91 0.83 -6.12 -6.24
C ALA A 91 0.61 -6.71 -7.64
N SER A 92 -0.44 -6.27 -8.36
CA SER A 92 -0.70 -6.71 -9.73
C SER A 92 0.42 -6.34 -10.68
N TYR A 93 0.87 -5.08 -10.64
CA TYR A 93 1.96 -4.61 -11.52
C TYR A 93 3.33 -5.20 -11.14
N LEU A 94 3.58 -5.47 -9.85
CA LEU A 94 4.77 -6.22 -9.42
C LEU A 94 4.74 -7.65 -9.97
N PHE A 95 3.58 -8.31 -9.93
CA PHE A 95 3.41 -9.65 -10.48
C PHE A 95 3.64 -9.67 -11.99
N GLU A 96 3.12 -8.67 -12.72
CA GLU A 96 3.39 -8.49 -14.15
C GLU A 96 4.88 -8.31 -14.44
N ALA A 97 5.57 -7.44 -13.68
CA ALA A 97 7.01 -7.20 -13.82
C ALA A 97 7.88 -8.47 -13.64
N MET A 98 7.44 -9.40 -12.80
CA MET A 98 8.17 -10.65 -12.53
C MET A 98 7.95 -11.74 -13.59
N ARG A 99 7.02 -11.56 -14.53
CA ARG A 99 6.78 -12.56 -15.59
C ARG A 99 7.75 -12.32 -16.75
N ASP A 100 8.46 -13.37 -17.17
CA ASP A 100 9.43 -13.39 -18.29
C ASP A 100 8.88 -12.90 -19.64
N SER A 101 7.58 -12.61 -19.72
CA SER A 101 6.87 -12.19 -20.94
C SER A 101 6.75 -10.67 -21.12
N VAL A 102 7.25 -9.85 -20.20
CA VAL A 102 7.25 -8.40 -20.39
C VAL A 102 8.45 -8.02 -21.27
N GLU A 103 8.28 -8.09 -22.59
CA GLU A 103 9.10 -7.32 -23.57
C GLU A 103 8.82 -5.80 -23.47
N GLY A 104 8.43 -5.31 -22.29
CA GLY A 104 8.00 -3.95 -22.03
C GLY A 104 9.03 -3.19 -21.21
N ASP A 105 9.30 -1.96 -21.64
CA ASP A 105 10.11 -0.99 -20.90
C ASP A 105 9.54 -0.78 -19.48
N ALA A 106 10.38 -0.85 -18.45
CA ALA A 106 10.01 -0.62 -17.06
C ALA A 106 9.33 0.75 -16.86
N HIS A 107 9.67 1.75 -17.69
CA HIS A 107 8.99 3.05 -17.67
C HIS A 107 7.53 2.98 -18.13
N SER A 108 7.21 2.13 -19.10
CA SER A 108 5.84 1.90 -19.56
C SER A 108 5.01 1.28 -18.43
N LEU A 109 5.53 0.23 -17.78
CA LEU A 109 4.85 -0.45 -16.69
C LEU A 109 4.60 0.48 -15.49
N GLN A 110 5.59 1.31 -15.13
CA GLN A 110 5.43 2.33 -14.10
C GLN A 110 4.34 3.36 -14.46
N SER A 111 4.30 3.80 -15.73
CA SER A 111 3.32 4.78 -16.19
C SER A 111 1.90 4.20 -16.17
N GLU A 112 1.75 2.95 -16.57
CA GLU A 112 0.49 2.22 -16.51
C GLU A 112 0.01 2.01 -15.07
N MET A 113 0.91 1.60 -14.17
CA MET A 113 0.62 1.48 -12.74
C MET A 113 0.15 2.82 -12.15
N ASN A 114 0.83 3.92 -12.48
CA ASN A 114 0.44 5.26 -12.03
C ASN A 114 -0.97 5.62 -12.49
N ALA A 115 -1.28 5.35 -13.76
CA ALA A 115 -2.59 5.60 -14.32
C ALA A 115 -3.66 4.69 -13.68
N ALA A 116 -3.33 3.44 -13.33
CA ALA A 116 -4.22 2.53 -12.62
C ALA A 116 -4.52 3.02 -11.20
N ILE A 117 -3.51 3.48 -10.45
CA ILE A 117 -3.69 4.11 -9.14
C ILE A 117 -4.62 5.34 -9.24
N GLU A 118 -4.45 6.17 -10.27
CA GLU A 118 -5.30 7.34 -10.48
C GLU A 118 -6.75 7.00 -10.85
N ARG A 119 -6.99 5.85 -11.46
CA ARG A 119 -8.34 5.36 -11.80
C ARG A 119 -9.03 4.63 -10.65
N LEU A 120 -8.36 4.35 -9.54
CA LEU A 120 -8.98 3.71 -8.39
C LEU A 120 -10.18 4.50 -7.90
N ASP A 121 -11.27 3.77 -7.67
CA ASP A 121 -12.53 4.28 -7.15
C ASP A 121 -13.03 3.34 -6.05
N ALA A 122 -13.60 3.91 -4.99
CA ALA A 122 -14.03 3.15 -3.83
C ALA A 122 -15.15 2.16 -4.16
N GLN A 123 -16.08 2.52 -5.05
CA GLN A 123 -17.20 1.65 -5.40
C GLN A 123 -16.72 0.43 -6.17
N SER A 124 -15.88 0.62 -7.18
CA SER A 124 -15.35 -0.49 -7.98
C SER A 124 -14.43 -1.39 -7.15
N TRP A 125 -13.62 -0.82 -6.26
CA TRP A 125 -12.79 -1.59 -5.35
C TRP A 125 -13.63 -2.46 -4.40
N ARG A 126 -14.65 -1.89 -3.76
CA ARG A 126 -15.57 -2.66 -2.90
C ARG A 126 -16.26 -3.78 -3.65
N GLN A 127 -16.75 -3.53 -4.86
CA GLN A 127 -17.38 -4.59 -5.68
C GLN A 127 -16.45 -5.76 -5.98
N GLN A 128 -15.14 -5.53 -5.99
CA GLN A 128 -14.14 -6.55 -6.27
C GLN A 128 -13.63 -7.27 -5.00
N TYR A 129 -13.67 -6.62 -3.83
CA TYR A 129 -12.98 -7.09 -2.62
C TYR A 129 -13.83 -7.12 -1.34
N ASP A 130 -15.02 -6.51 -1.31
CA ASP A 130 -16.00 -6.71 -0.23
C ASP A 130 -16.80 -7.99 -0.54
N GLU A 131 -16.52 -9.07 0.20
CA GLU A 131 -17.41 -10.24 0.34
C GLU A 131 -18.33 -10.08 1.57
#